data_AF-A0AB38TPT5-F1
#
_entry.id   AF-A0AB38TPT5-F1
#
_cell.length_a   1.000
_cell.length_b   1.000
_cell.length_c   1.000
_cell.angle_alpha   90.00
_cell.angle_beta   90.00
_cell.angle_gamma   90.00
#
_symmetry.space_group_name_H-M   'P 1'
#
loop_
_entity.id
_entity.type
_entity.pdbx_description
1 polymer ?
#
loop_
_entity_poly.entity_id
_entity_poly.type
_entity_poly.pdbx_seq_one_letter_code
_entity_poly.pdbx_strand_id
1 'polypeptide(L)'
;MSEHANSAIRAADELDESMRAFRYVGAIFDAIFCYLRSGAIDHSALMYLCEAGHEIAAQHSKRAIEASWDVRHDRLLESTDSQGGEG
;
A
#
# COMPACT_ATOMS: atom_id res chain seq x y z
N MET A 1 13.65 6.44 23.09
CA MET A 1 12.64 6.44 22.00
C MET A 1 11.28 6.27 22.64
N SER A 2 10.36 7.20 22.41
CA SER A 2 8.98 7.10 22.90
C SER A 2 8.23 5.99 22.13
N GLU A 3 7.22 5.40 22.75
CA GLU A 3 6.39 4.36 22.14
C GLU A 3 5.68 4.85 20.86
N HIS A 4 5.38 6.15 20.79
CA HIS A 4 4.82 6.83 19.63
C HIS A 4 5.75 6.78 18.40
N ALA A 5 7.02 7.14 18.57
CA ALA A 5 8.00 7.10 17.48
C ALA A 5 8.17 5.67 16.92
N ASN A 6 8.09 4.64 17.78
CA ASN A 6 8.13 3.24 17.35
C ASN A 6 6.89 2.82 16.56
N SER A 7 5.71 3.31 16.94
CA SER A 7 4.45 3.03 16.24
C SER A 7 4.42 3.67 14.85
N ALA A 8 4.88 4.91 14.73
CA ALA A 8 4.92 5.66 13.48
C ALA A 8 5.87 5.04 12.44
N ILE A 9 7.05 4.62 12.88
CA ILE A 9 8.02 3.93 12.04
C ILE A 9 7.41 2.63 11.51
N ARG A 10 6.75 1.84 12.37
CA ARG A 10 6.10 0.60 11.95
C ARG A 10 4.99 0.84 10.93
N ALA A 11 4.16 1.84 11.15
CA ALA A 11 3.10 2.22 10.20
C ALA A 11 3.68 2.70 8.85
N ALA A 12 4.80 3.43 8.86
CA ALA A 12 5.48 3.84 7.63
C ALA A 12 6.04 2.64 6.85
N ASP A 13 6.64 1.67 7.54
CA ASP A 13 7.14 0.43 6.94
C ASP A 13 6.00 -0.41 6.35
N GLU A 14 4.89 -0.58 7.07
CA GLU A 14 3.69 -1.30 6.61
C GLU A 14 3.04 -0.62 5.39
N LEU A 15 3.05 0.71 5.36
CA LEU A 15 2.58 1.49 4.20
C LEU A 15 3.51 1.32 3.01
N ASP A 16 4.83 1.39 3.19
CA ASP A 16 5.79 1.20 2.09
C ASP A 16 5.66 -0.21 1.49
N GLU A 17 5.59 -1.25 2.33
CA GLU A 17 5.36 -2.63 1.89
C GLU A 17 4.10 -2.73 1.02
N SER A 18 2.99 -2.16 1.48
CA SER A 18 1.73 -2.16 0.73
C SER A 18 1.83 -1.38 -0.58
N MET A 19 2.55 -0.25 -0.60
CA MET A 19 2.82 0.49 -1.83
C MET A 19 3.69 -0.31 -2.82
N ARG A 20 4.66 -1.11 -2.34
CA ARG A 20 5.41 -2.01 -3.22
C ARG A 20 4.50 -3.08 -3.80
N ALA A 21 3.60 -3.65 -3.00
CA ALA A 21 2.62 -4.64 -3.43
C ALA A 21 1.74 -4.10 -4.57
N PHE A 22 1.25 -2.87 -4.45
CA PHE A 22 0.44 -2.23 -5.50
C PHE A 22 1.20 -1.99 -6.81
N ARG A 23 2.52 -1.82 -6.78
CA ARG A 23 3.30 -1.76 -8.03
C ARG A 23 3.26 -3.08 -8.81
N TYR A 24 3.20 -4.22 -8.12
CA TYR A 24 3.00 -5.51 -8.79
C TYR A 24 1.61 -5.63 -9.41
N VAL A 25 0.56 -5.11 -8.75
CA VAL A 25 -0.78 -5.04 -9.33
C VAL A 25 -0.78 -4.21 -10.63
N GLY A 26 -0.10 -3.06 -10.63
CA GLY A 26 0.09 -2.27 -11.85
C GLY A 26 0.80 -3.03 -12.97
N ALA A 27 1.91 -3.71 -12.65
CA ALA A 27 2.64 -4.54 -13.61
C ALA A 27 1.80 -5.70 -14.18
N ILE A 28 0.90 -6.28 -13.37
CA ILE A 28 -0.06 -7.30 -13.82
C ILE A 28 -1.04 -6.72 -14.83
N PHE A 29 -1.59 -5.52 -14.58
CA PHE A 29 -2.45 -4.85 -15.55
C PHE A 29 -1.73 -4.54 -16.87
N ASP A 30 -0.47 -4.09 -16.80
CA ASP A 30 0.36 -3.87 -17.99
C ASP A 30 0.62 -5.17 -18.76
N ALA A 31 0.88 -6.27 -18.05
CA ALA A 31 1.05 -7.60 -18.64
C ALA A 31 -0.24 -8.06 -19.35
N ILE A 32 -1.40 -7.92 -18.69
CA ILE A 32 -2.72 -8.20 -19.28
C ILE A 32 -2.92 -7.37 -20.55
N PHE A 33 -2.63 -6.07 -20.52
CA PHE A 33 -2.76 -5.20 -21.69
C PHE A 33 -1.85 -5.64 -22.84
N CYS A 34 -0.59 -5.95 -22.55
CA CYS A 34 0.35 -6.46 -23.54
C CYS A 34 -0.13 -7.79 -24.15
N TYR A 35 -0.68 -8.66 -23.31
CA TYR A 35 -1.19 -9.96 -23.69
C TYR A 35 -2.38 -9.83 -24.65
N LEU A 36 -3.37 -9.01 -24.30
CA LEU A 36 -4.53 -8.72 -25.15
C LEU A 36 -4.12 -8.12 -26.50
N ARG A 37 -3.13 -7.22 -26.52
CA ARG A 37 -2.63 -6.61 -27.76
C ARG A 37 -1.90 -7.59 -28.68
N SER A 38 -1.31 -8.66 -28.14
CA SER A 38 -0.55 -9.64 -28.92
C SER A 38 -1.42 -10.57 -29.77
N GLY A 39 -2.74 -10.63 -29.52
CA GLY A 39 -3.67 -11.52 -30.21
C GLY A 39 -3.55 -13.00 -29.83
N ALA A 40 -2.56 -13.37 -29.01
CA ALA A 40 -2.42 -14.72 -28.43
C ALA A 40 -3.22 -14.80 -27.13
N ILE A 41 -4.53 -15.03 -27.23
CA ILE A 41 -5.40 -15.11 -26.05
C ILE A 41 -5.36 -16.54 -25.49
N ASP A 42 -4.49 -16.76 -24.50
CA ASP A 42 -4.66 -17.85 -23.54
C ASP A 42 -5.55 -17.37 -22.37
N HIS A 43 -6.75 -17.92 -22.31
CA HIS A 43 -7.72 -17.56 -21.27
C HIS A 43 -7.25 -17.98 -19.87
N SER A 44 -6.50 -19.07 -19.75
CA SER A 44 -6.00 -19.55 -18.46
C SER A 44 -4.94 -18.61 -17.88
N ALA A 45 -4.03 -18.12 -18.73
CA ALA A 45 -3.01 -17.14 -18.34
C ALA A 45 -3.65 -15.81 -17.91
N LEU A 46 -4.70 -15.37 -18.62
CA LEU A 46 -5.43 -14.15 -18.26
C LEU A 46 -6.12 -14.27 -16.90
N MET A 47 -6.82 -15.39 -16.66
CA MET A 47 -7.48 -15.65 -15.38
C MET A 47 -6.48 -15.69 -14.22
N TYR A 48 -5.36 -16.38 -14.41
CA TYR A 48 -4.28 -16.43 -13.42
C TYR A 48 -3.74 -15.04 -13.07
N LEU A 49 -3.50 -14.18 -14.06
CA LEU A 49 -3.04 -12.80 -13.83
C LEU A 49 -4.08 -11.97 -13.06
N CYS A 50 -5.36 -12.09 -13.42
CA CYS A 50 -6.45 -11.41 -12.70
C CYS A 50 -6.57 -11.86 -11.24
N GLU A 51 -6.49 -13.17 -10.98
CA GLU A 51 -6.52 -13.73 -9.63
C GLU A 51 -5.35 -13.25 -8.79
N ALA A 52 -4.12 -13.30 -9.33
CA ALA A 52 -2.93 -12.82 -8.65
C ALA A 52 -3.02 -11.32 -8.32
N GLY A 53 -3.50 -10.50 -9.26
CA GLY A 53 -3.69 -9.07 -9.02
C GLY A 53 -4.75 -8.79 -7.95
N HIS A 54 -5.84 -9.57 -7.95
CA HIS A 54 -6.91 -9.44 -6.96
C HIS A 54 -6.44 -9.84 -5.55
N GLU A 55 -5.70 -10.94 -5.43
CA GLU A 55 -5.17 -11.42 -4.14
C GLU A 55 -4.23 -10.38 -3.50
N ILE A 56 -3.29 -9.84 -4.28
CA ILE A 56 -2.39 -8.78 -3.80
C ILE A 56 -3.19 -7.55 -3.35
N ALA A 57 -4.15 -7.10 -4.17
CA ALA A 57 -4.97 -5.95 -3.83
C ALA A 57 -5.80 -6.20 -2.55
N ALA A 58 -6.40 -7.37 -2.39
CA ALA A 58 -7.19 -7.74 -1.22
C ALA A 58 -6.34 -7.77 0.06
N GLN A 59 -5.13 -8.33 -0.02
CA GLN A 59 -4.24 -8.45 1.13
C GLN A 59 -3.69 -7.10 1.62
N HIS A 60 -3.42 -6.17 0.69
CA HIS A 60 -2.70 -4.93 1.01
C HIS A 60 -3.59 -3.69 1.11
N SER A 61 -4.81 -3.66 0.54
CA SER A 61 -5.65 -2.45 0.54
C SER A 61 -6.05 -1.98 1.94
N LYS A 62 -6.56 -2.89 2.77
CA LYS A 62 -6.98 -2.54 4.13
C LYS A 62 -5.80 -2.04 4.97
N ARG A 63 -4.69 -2.79 4.95
CA ARG A 63 -3.47 -2.45 5.69
C ARG A 63 -2.87 -1.12 5.25
N ALA A 64 -2.85 -0.84 3.94
CA ALA A 64 -2.38 0.44 3.42
C ALA A 64 -3.23 1.61 3.91
N ILE A 65 -4.56 1.46 3.96
CA ILE A 65 -5.47 2.51 4.44
C ILE A 65 -5.23 2.78 5.93
N GLU A 66 -5.16 1.71 6.73
CA GLU A 66 -4.93 1.78 8.18
C GLU A 66 -3.54 2.40 8.47
N ALA A 67 -2.48 1.87 7.89
CA ALA A 67 -1.13 2.38 8.04
C ALA A 67 -0.99 3.84 7.56
N SER A 68 -1.66 4.21 6.47
CA SER A 68 -1.68 5.59 5.97
C SER A 68 -2.39 6.55 6.92
N TRP A 69 -3.44 6.09 7.59
CA TRP A 69 -4.12 6.86 8.64
C TRP A 69 -3.20 7.08 9.84
N ASP A 70 -2.57 6.01 10.33
CA ASP A 70 -1.68 6.06 11.50
C ASP A 70 -0.48 6.99 11.29
N VAL A 71 0.16 6.94 10.10
CA VAL A 71 1.25 7.86 9.74
C VAL A 71 0.80 9.33 9.75
N ARG A 72 -0.42 9.63 9.32
CA ARG A 72 -0.95 11.00 9.32
C ARG A 72 -1.34 11.48 10.71
N HIS A 73 -1.90 10.61 11.53
CA HIS A 73 -2.35 10.97 12.88
C HIS A 73 -1.20 11.12 13.87
N ASP A 74 -0.13 10.35 13.74
CA ASP A 74 1.06 10.53 14.56
C ASP A 74 1.70 11.92 14.32
N ARG A 75 1.82 12.34 13.06
CA ARG A 75 2.28 13.71 12.69
C ARG A 75 1.42 14.83 13.28
N LEU A 76 0.13 14.59 13.45
CA LEU A 76 -0.78 15.57 14.05
C LEU A 76 -0.53 15.68 15.57
N LEU A 77 -0.29 14.57 16.26
CA LEU A 77 -0.02 14.56 17.69
C LEU A 77 1.33 15.22 18.03
N GLU A 78 2.39 14.95 17.26
CA GLU A 78 3.70 15.63 17.41
C GLU A 78 3.59 17.16 17.21
N SER A 79 2.68 17.61 16.34
CA SER A 79 2.47 19.03 16.07
C SER A 79 1.75 19.78 17.20
N THR A 80 0.85 19.10 17.91
CA THR A 80 0.12 19.66 19.06
C THR A 80 0.97 19.73 20.33
N ASP A 81 1.84 18.74 20.58
CA ASP A 81 2.74 18.76 21.73
C ASP A 81 3.80 19.87 21.63
N SER A 82 4.13 20.28 20.41
CA SER A 82 5.10 21.36 20.13
C SER A 82 4.52 22.77 20.29
N GLN A 83 3.19 22.93 20.45
CA GLN A 83 2.53 24.25 20.59
C GLN A 83 2.06 24.58 22.01
N GLY A 84 2.15 23.66 22.98
CA GLY A 84 1.70 23.86 24.36
C GLY A 84 2.68 24.55 25.31
N GLY A 85 3.75 25.16 24.79
CA GLY A 85 4.91 25.60 25.57
C GLY A 85 5.30 27.06 25.36
N GLU A 86 4.37 28.00 25.41
CA GLU A 86 4.69 29.41 25.69
C GLU A 86 3.72 29.93 26.75
N GLY A 87 4.28 30.25 27.92
CA GLY A 87 3.58 30.82 29.08
C GLY A 87 3.53 32.34 29.09
#